data_AF-A0A7G8VGB5-F1
#
_entry.id   AF-A0A7G8VGB5-F1
#
_cell.length_a   1.000
_cell.length_b   1.000
_cell.length_c   1.000
_cell.angle_alpha   90.00
_cell.angle_beta   90.00
_cell.angle_gamma   90.00
#
_symmetry.space_group_name_H-M   'P 1'
#
loop_
_entity.id
_entity.type
_entity.pdbx_description
1 polymer ?
#
loop_
_entity_poly.entity_id
_entity_poly.type
_entity_poly.pdbx_seq_one_letter_code
_entity_poly.pdbx_strand_id
1 'polypeptide(L)'
;MTIVTGCFHVVDANGNESTVTEYMTYLVRVSTTKSYSPMLGGIMYYLSDGTGVRRTCANYFASENGAKRFFVTGKRQQQAATTLANMQSTAPAGAQLQ
;
A
#
# COMPACT_ATOMS: atom_id res chain seq x y z
N MET A 1 -0.24 -10.75 -0.79
CA MET A 1 -0.42 -9.89 -1.99
C MET A 1 -0.02 -8.47 -1.62
N THR A 2 0.77 -7.78 -2.44
CA THR A 2 1.15 -6.37 -2.21
C THR A 2 0.58 -5.51 -3.32
N ILE A 3 -0.05 -4.39 -2.95
CA ILE A 3 -0.64 -3.44 -3.88
C ILE A 3 -0.14 -2.03 -3.59
N VAL A 4 0.00 -1.21 -4.63
CA VAL A 4 0.27 0.22 -4.46
C VAL A 4 -1.06 0.92 -4.16
N THR A 5 -1.10 1.67 -3.06
CA THR A 5 -2.34 2.30 -2.56
C THR A 5 -2.26 3.82 -2.50
N GLY A 6 -1.08 4.39 -2.76
CA GLY A 6 -0.96 5.82 -2.96
C GLY A 6 0.46 6.32 -3.15
N CYS A 7 0.53 7.59 -3.54
CA CYS A 7 1.77 8.34 -3.70
C CYS A 7 1.68 9.68 -2.98
N PHE A 8 2.80 10.13 -2.44
CA PHE A 8 2.96 11.42 -1.77
C PHE A 8 4.11 12.18 -2.42
N HIS A 9 3.83 13.37 -2.93
CA HIS A 9 4.89 14.32 -3.30
C HIS A 9 5.50 14.87 -2.01
N VAL A 10 6.83 14.82 -1.92
CA VAL A 10 7.56 15.26 -0.73
C VAL A 10 8.76 16.13 -1.09
N VAL A 11 9.19 16.95 -0.14
CA VAL A 11 10.46 17.69 -0.18
C VAL A 11 11.32 17.36 1.04
N ASP A 12 12.63 17.35 0.86
CA ASP A 12 13.58 17.30 1.98
C ASP A 12 13.92 18.69 2.54
N ALA A 13 14.77 18.74 3.57
CA ALA A 13 15.20 20.00 4.19
C ALA A 13 16.04 20.91 3.28
N ASN A 14 16.59 20.37 2.19
CA ASN A 14 17.34 21.13 1.18
C ASN A 14 16.44 21.59 0.02
N GLY A 15 15.15 21.27 0.05
CA GLY A 15 14.21 21.57 -1.01
C GLY A 15 14.23 20.59 -2.18
N ASN A 16 14.90 19.43 -2.05
CA ASN A 16 14.87 18.43 -3.10
C ASN A 16 13.53 17.71 -3.11
N GLU A 17 12.89 17.67 -4.28
CA GLU A 17 11.63 16.98 -4.48
C GLU A 17 11.82 15.48 -4.69
N SER A 18 10.86 14.68 -4.19
CA SER A 18 10.76 13.26 -4.46
C SER A 18 9.31 12.78 -4.34
N THR A 19 9.10 11.48 -4.55
CA THR A 19 7.81 10.82 -4.36
C THR A 19 7.98 9.63 -3.43
N VAL A 20 7.13 9.56 -2.40
CA VAL A 20 6.99 8.36 -1.56
C VAL A 20 5.81 7.53 -2.06
N THR A 21 6.04 6.26 -2.31
CA THR A 21 5.02 5.28 -2.72
C THR A 21 4.62 4.41 -1.52
N GLU A 22 3.33 4.28 -1.29
CA GLU A 22 2.73 3.41 -0.27
C GLU A 22 2.39 2.05 -0.85
N TYR A 23 2.97 1.01 -0.26
CA TYR A 23 2.72 -0.38 -0.58
C TYR A 23 1.98 -1.02 0.58
N MET A 24 0.80 -1.58 0.30
CA MET A 24 -0.04 -2.24 1.29
C MET A 24 -0.04 -3.74 1.01
N THR A 25 0.39 -4.52 2.00
CA THR A 25 0.44 -5.97 1.91
C THR A 25 -0.77 -6.56 2.60
N TYR A 26 -1.47 -7.47 1.94
CA TYR A 26 -2.59 -8.25 2.47
C TYR A 26 -2.23 -9.72 2.58
N LEU A 27 -2.65 -10.33 3.68
CA LEU A 27 -2.67 -11.75 3.92
C LEU A 27 -4.04 -12.29 3.49
N VAL A 28 -4.03 -13.24 2.56
CA VAL A 28 -5.24 -13.86 2.03
C VAL A 28 -5.24 -15.33 2.41
N ARG A 29 -6.28 -15.77 3.12
CA ARG A 29 -6.47 -17.19 3.42
C ARG A 29 -7.30 -17.82 2.30
N VAL A 30 -6.72 -18.81 1.65
CA VAL A 30 -7.38 -19.54 0.56
C VAL A 30 -8.04 -20.81 1.11
N SER A 31 -9.29 -21.05 0.72
CA SER A 31 -10.04 -22.26 1.02
C SER A 31 -10.99 -22.57 -0.13
N THR A 32 -11.23 -23.85 -0.40
CA THR A 32 -12.14 -24.31 -1.45
C THR A 32 -13.62 -24.23 -1.03
N THR A 33 -13.90 -24.09 0.27
CA THR A 33 -15.27 -24.15 0.82
C THR A 33 -15.68 -22.91 1.60
N LYS A 34 -14.72 -22.06 2.01
CA LYS A 34 -14.98 -20.89 2.83
C LYS A 34 -14.30 -19.65 2.26
N SER A 35 -15.03 -18.54 2.25
CA SER A 35 -14.47 -17.22 1.94
C SER A 35 -13.97 -16.54 3.21
N TYR A 36 -12.80 -15.92 3.11
CA TYR A 36 -12.20 -15.16 4.20
C TYR A 36 -11.88 -13.75 3.71
N SER A 37 -12.21 -12.74 4.52
CA SER A 37 -11.81 -11.37 4.24
C SER A 37 -10.29 -11.25 4.28
N PRO A 38 -9.67 -10.57 3.30
CA PRO A 38 -8.24 -10.25 3.35
C PRO A 38 -7.90 -9.49 4.64
N MET A 39 -6.78 -9.86 5.26
CA MET A 39 -6.26 -9.17 6.44
C MET A 39 -5.10 -8.27 6.04
N LEU A 40 -5.01 -7.07 6.62
CA LEU A 40 -3.86 -6.20 6.42
C LEU A 40 -2.62 -6.85 7.06
N GLY A 41 -1.64 -7.19 6.24
CA GLY A 41 -0.35 -7.73 6.66
C GLY A 41 0.69 -6.64 6.98
N GLY A 42 0.57 -5.46 6.36
CA GLY A 42 1.43 -4.33 6.67
C GLY A 42 1.38 -3.22 5.63
N ILE A 43 2.02 -2.09 5.96
CA ILE A 43 2.21 -0.95 5.05
C ILE A 43 3.70 -0.62 5.02
N MET A 44 4.24 -0.45 3.82
CA MET A 44 5.62 -0.06 3.59
C MET A 44 5.66 1.20 2.73
N TYR A 45 6.66 2.04 2.95
CA TYR A 45 6.83 3.28 2.22
C TYR A 45 8.24 3.37 1.66
N TYR A 46 8.33 3.71 0.39
CA TYR A 46 9.61 3.84 -0.31
C TYR A 46 9.65 5.14 -1.09
N LEU A 47 10.79 5.81 -1.07
CA LEU A 47 11.10 6.86 -2.03
C LEU A 47 11.26 6.27 -3.43
N SER A 48 11.16 7.14 -4.45
CA SER A 48 11.36 6.77 -5.85
C SER A 48 12.73 6.16 -6.17
N ASP A 49 13.74 6.42 -5.34
CA ASP A 49 15.08 5.82 -5.43
C ASP A 49 15.19 4.44 -4.75
N GLY A 50 14.10 3.93 -4.19
CA GLY A 50 14.05 2.67 -3.45
C GLY A 50 14.41 2.78 -1.97
N THR A 51 14.73 3.97 -1.46
CA THR A 51 15.05 4.17 -0.04
C THR A 51 13.80 3.93 0.83
N GLY A 52 13.92 3.05 1.82
CA GLY A 52 12.88 2.81 2.82
C GLY A 52 12.67 4.03 3.71
N VAL A 53 11.41 4.41 3.92
CA VAL A 53 11.02 5.49 4.83
C VAL A 53 9.90 5.05 5.77
N ARG A 54 9.81 5.72 6.92
CA ARG A 54 8.75 5.53 7.89
C ARG A 54 7.84 6.74 7.90
N ARG A 55 6.54 6.50 7.89
CA ARG A 55 5.55 7.56 8.09
C ARG A 55 5.41 7.83 9.58
N THR A 56 5.89 8.99 10.00
CA THR A 56 5.96 9.40 11.41
C THR A 56 4.75 10.24 11.82
N CYS A 57 4.18 11.02 10.90
CA CYS A 57 2.84 11.59 11.05
C CYS A 57 2.19 11.79 9.68
N ALA A 58 0.97 12.33 9.63
CA ALA A 58 0.16 12.37 8.41
C ALA A 58 0.88 13.01 7.20
N ASN A 59 1.68 14.06 7.42
CA ASN A 59 2.33 14.83 6.36
C ASN A 59 3.87 14.74 6.39
N TYR A 60 4.41 13.69 7.00
CA TYR A 60 5.82 13.63 7.33
C TYR A 60 6.37 12.21 7.29
N PHE A 61 7.51 12.06 6.63
CA PHE A 61 8.27 10.82 6.55
C PHE A 61 9.70 11.03 7.02
N ALA A 62 10.32 9.98 7.55
CA ALA A 62 11.72 9.95 7.90
C ALA A 62 12.39 8.73 7.28
N SER A 63 13.68 8.82 6.94
CA SER A 63 14.47 7.62 6.63
C SER A 63 14.47 6.67 7.83
N GLU A 64 14.71 5.37 7.59
CA GLU A 64 14.66 4.37 8.67
C GLU A 64 15.60 4.66 9.84
N ASN A 65 16.76 5.27 9.56
CA ASN A 65 17.73 5.72 10.56
C ASN A 65 17.43 7.12 11.15
N GLY A 66 16.36 7.80 10.69
CA GLY A 66 15.96 9.13 11.14
C GLY A 66 16.83 10.29 10.65
N ALA A 67 17.88 10.04 9.86
CA ALA A 67 18.83 11.05 9.42
C ALA A 67 18.23 12.04 8.40
N LYS A 68 17.32 11.58 7.54
CA LYS A 68 16.62 12.41 6.56
C LYS A 68 15.14 12.50 6.87
N ARG A 69 14.58 13.65 6.52
CA ARG A 69 13.21 14.06 6.81
C ARG A 69 12.57 14.58 5.54
N PHE A 70 11.32 14.19 5.31
CA PHE A 70 10.58 14.50 4.10
C PHE A 70 9.19 15.02 4.46
N PHE A 71 8.81 16.15 3.87
CA PHE A 71 7.57 16.86 4.13
C PHE A 71 6.65 16.76 2.93
N VAL A 72 5.39 16.40 3.14
CA VAL A 72 4.43 16.27 2.05
C VAL A 72 4.04 17.66 1.52
N THR A 73 4.20 17.88 0.21
CA THR A 73 3.95 19.19 -0.43
C THR A 73 2.61 19.30 -1.17
N GLY A 74 1.82 18.23 -1.19
CA GLY A 74 0.55 18.21 -1.91
C GLY A 74 -0.46 17.19 -1.36
N LYS A 75 -1.57 17.00 -2.07
CA LYS A 75 -2.56 15.99 -1.70
C LYS A 75 -2.02 14.59 -2.03
N ARG A 76 -2.29 13.63 -1.14
CA ARG A 76 -2.08 12.20 -1.40
C ARG A 76 -2.84 11.82 -2.68
N GLN A 77 -2.12 11.26 -3.65
CA GLN A 77 -2.74 10.62 -4.80
C GLN A 77 -3.06 9.18 -4.42
N GLN A 78 -4.35 8.84 -4.35
CA GLN A 78 -4.76 7.45 -4.19
C GLN A 78 -4.63 6.75 -5.54
N GLN A 79 -3.89 5.64 -5.56
CA GLN A 79 -3.92 4.76 -6.73
C GLN A 79 -5.06 3.77 -6.54
N ALA A 80 -5.94 3.68 -7.54
CA ALA A 80 -7.02 2.71 -7.53
C ALA A 80 -6.41 1.31 -7.56
N ALA A 81 -6.52 0.59 -6.44
CA ALA A 81 -6.13 -0.80 -6.36
C ALA A 81 -7.15 -1.66 -7.13
N THR A 82 -7.02 -1.70 -8.46
CA THR A 82 -7.91 -2.44 -9.36
C THR A 82 -7.92 -3.96 -9.07
N THR A 83 -6.98 -4.47 -8.26
CA THR A 83 -6.78 -5.91 -8.04
C THR A 83 -7.71 -6.55 -7.00
N LEU A 84 -8.32 -5.79 -6.07
CA LEU A 84 -9.12 -6.40 -4.98
C LEU A 84 -10.59 -6.69 -5.36
N ALA A 85 -11.17 -5.98 -6.33
CA ALA A 85 -12.58 -6.14 -6.71
C ALA A 85 -12.86 -7.42 -7.52
N ASN A 86 -11.87 -7.93 -8.27
CA ASN A 86 -12.06 -9.06 -9.18
C ASN A 86 -11.91 -10.45 -8.52
N MET A 87 -11.50 -10.54 -7.26
CA MET A 87 -11.34 -11.83 -6.57
C MET A 87 -12.57 -12.27 -5.76
N GLN A 88 -13.61 -11.44 -5.65
CA GLN A 88 -14.87 -11.79 -4.97
C GLN A 88 -15.88 -12.51 -5.89
N SER A 89 -15.61 -12.67 -7.20
CA SER A 89 -16.60 -13.20 -8.16
C SER A 89 -16.41 -14.66 -8.59
N THR A 90 -15.49 -15.41 -8.01
CA THR A 90 -15.35 -16.86 -8.31
C THR A 90 -15.76 -17.70 -7.11
N ALA A 91 -17.03 -17.59 -6.71
CA ALA A 91 -17.67 -18.73 -6.05
C ALA A 91 -17.92 -19.78 -7.15
N PRO A 92 -17.48 -21.05 -6.99
CA PRO A 92 -17.88 -22.09 -7.91
C PRO A 92 -19.41 -22.20 -7.86
N ALA A 93 -20.04 -22.11 -9.03
CA ALA A 93 -21.45 -22.40 -9.21
C ALA A 93 -21.75 -23.76 -8.58
N GLY A 94 -22.83 -23.82 -7.80
CA GLY A 94 -23.18 -24.96 -6.98
C GLY A 94 -23.07 -26.29 -7.75
N ALA A 95 -22.41 -27.26 -7.11
CA ALA A 95 -22.68 -28.65 -7.38
C ALA A 95 -24.15 -28.90 -7.00
N GLN A 96 -25.05 -28.80 -7.98
CA GLN A 96 -26.37 -29.40 -7.86
C GLN A 96 -26.20 -30.92 -7.90
N LEU A 97 -26.76 -31.57 -6.87
CA LEU A 97 -26.94 -33.00 -6.74
C LEU A 97 -27.78 -33.55 -7.91
N GLN A 98 -27.34 -34.66 -8.49
CA GLN A 98 -28.18 -35.84 -8.79
C GLN A 98 -27.34 -37.10 -8.60
#